data_AF-A0A183I6L1-F1
#
_entry.id   AF-A0A183I6L1-F1
#
_cell.length_a   1.000
_cell.length_b   1.000
_cell.length_c   1.000
_cell.angle_alpha   90.00
_cell.angle_beta   90.00
_cell.angle_gamma   90.00
#
_symmetry.space_group_name_H-M   'P 1'
#
loop_
_entity.id
_entity.type
_entity.pdbx_description
1 polymer ?
#
loop_
_entity_poly.entity_id
_entity_poly.type
_entity_poly.pdbx_seq_one_letter_code
_entity_poly.pdbx_strand_id
1 'polypeptide(L)'
;MENTLSDLKTQLESANITRSDIIGLQNEVDKLRQNINLKKELLNGVGGRITEISSNVDGADLELKSLIEEADKLTEKTQAFQENATLLRVADVQLANFETVLPILNRDVCGAESAPCDQLCGGPGACGHCGGRSCLSGSANQTRASLEEILDQMKEFIDSSQRSSPEQIRALAEEITMAKISLTPAQIEELSNQVRERLLNINNIDIILNETRGNKTIAEALQKSAELASMRAAEIKNTTTVVREALQRAGTAQEVAKDAIKNATQQITEA
;
A
#
# COMPACT_ATOMS: atom_id res chain seq x y z
N MET A 1 33.29 -80.86 -54.59
CA MET A 1 31.81 -80.87 -54.47
C MET A 1 31.34 -81.93 -53.50
N GLU A 2 31.87 -83.16 -53.55
CA GLU A 2 31.52 -84.22 -52.57
C GLU A 2 31.99 -83.93 -51.15
N ASN A 3 33.22 -83.44 -50.96
CA ASN A 3 33.72 -83.08 -49.61
C ASN A 3 32.89 -81.96 -48.96
N THR A 4 32.49 -80.96 -49.73
CA THR A 4 31.61 -79.87 -49.26
C THR A 4 30.21 -80.34 -48.91
N LEU A 5 29.69 -81.37 -49.59
CA LEU A 5 28.39 -81.96 -49.30
C LEU A 5 28.43 -82.84 -48.05
N SER A 6 29.55 -83.55 -47.85
CA SER A 6 29.83 -84.33 -46.64
C SER A 6 29.98 -83.43 -45.41
N ASP A 7 30.68 -82.30 -45.53
CA ASP A 7 30.79 -81.31 -44.46
C ASP A 7 29.44 -80.68 -44.13
N LEU A 8 28.64 -80.30 -45.14
CA LEU A 8 27.26 -79.82 -44.94
C LEU A 8 26.38 -80.85 -44.25
N LYS A 9 26.48 -82.12 -44.64
CA LYS A 9 25.75 -83.22 -44.02
C LYS A 9 26.16 -83.42 -42.56
N THR A 10 27.46 -83.36 -42.27
CA THR A 10 27.99 -83.47 -40.90
C THR A 10 27.58 -82.26 -40.04
N GLN A 11 27.53 -81.06 -40.63
CA GLN A 11 27.02 -79.84 -39.98
C GLN A 11 25.51 -79.91 -39.71
N LEU A 12 24.72 -80.48 -40.63
CA LEU A 12 23.28 -80.69 -40.44
C LEU A 12 22.97 -81.82 -39.44
N GLU A 13 23.77 -82.88 -39.42
CA GLU A 13 23.65 -83.99 -38.47
C GLU A 13 24.10 -83.59 -37.05
N SER A 14 25.05 -82.65 -36.93
CA SER A 14 25.45 -82.07 -35.65
C SER A 14 24.52 -80.95 -35.17
N ALA A 15 23.76 -80.33 -36.07
CA ALA A 15 22.68 -79.41 -35.74
C ALA A 15 21.45 -80.18 -35.23
N ASN A 16 21.49 -80.60 -33.97
CA ASN A 16 20.43 -81.31 -33.28
C ASN A 16 19.25 -80.37 -32.90
N ILE A 17 18.67 -79.68 -33.89
CA ILE A 17 17.52 -78.79 -33.74
C ILE A 17 16.30 -79.46 -34.35
N THR A 18 15.29 -79.75 -33.53
CA THR A 18 14.04 -80.35 -33.98
C THR A 18 13.06 -79.28 -34.44
N ARG A 19 12.07 -79.68 -35.27
CA ARG A 19 10.94 -78.80 -35.62
C ARG A 19 10.19 -78.28 -34.40
N SER A 20 10.15 -79.07 -33.32
CA SER A 20 9.54 -78.66 -32.04
C SER A 20 10.32 -77.52 -31.38
N ASP A 21 11.65 -77.53 -31.47
CA ASP A 21 12.50 -76.46 -30.91
C ASP A 21 12.28 -75.14 -31.67
N ILE A 22 12.16 -75.19 -33.00
CA ILE A 22 11.87 -74.01 -33.83
C ILE A 22 10.49 -73.42 -33.47
N ILE A 23 9.46 -74.25 -33.35
CA ILE A 23 8.11 -73.80 -32.95
C ILE A 23 8.13 -73.22 -31.53
N GLY A 24 8.90 -73.81 -30.61
CA GLY A 24 9.09 -73.30 -29.26
C GLY A 24 9.71 -71.89 -29.27
N LEU A 25 10.78 -71.69 -30.04
CA LEU A 25 11.42 -70.38 -30.20
C LEU A 25 10.49 -69.34 -30.84
N GLN A 26 9.71 -69.74 -31.86
CA GLN A 26 8.72 -68.87 -32.50
C GLN A 26 7.70 -68.33 -31.48
N ASN A 27 7.17 -69.22 -30.63
CA ASN A 27 6.21 -68.85 -29.59
C ASN A 27 6.81 -67.89 -28.55
N GLU A 28 8.08 -68.08 -28.17
CA GLU A 28 8.77 -67.16 -27.26
C GLU A 28 9.05 -65.80 -27.90
N VAL A 29 9.41 -65.76 -29.19
CA VAL A 29 9.54 -64.50 -29.96
C VAL A 29 8.20 -63.76 -30.03
N ASP A 30 7.09 -64.45 -30.27
CA ASP A 30 5.77 -63.84 -30.32
C ASP A 30 5.33 -63.28 -28.96
N LYS A 31 5.60 -64.00 -27.86
CA LYS A 31 5.39 -63.47 -26.49
C LYS A 31 6.24 -62.23 -26.24
N LEU A 32 7.50 -62.23 -26.69
CA LEU A 32 8.40 -61.09 -26.52
C LEU A 32 7.90 -59.87 -27.31
N ARG A 33 7.43 -60.06 -28.55
CA ARG A 33 6.80 -59.02 -29.38
C ARG A 33 5.59 -58.40 -28.68
N GLN A 34 4.70 -59.22 -28.12
CA GLN A 34 3.54 -58.73 -27.36
C GLN A 34 3.97 -57.92 -26.14
N ASN A 35 4.93 -58.40 -25.35
CA ASN A 35 5.44 -57.68 -24.18
C ASN A 35 6.07 -56.33 -24.55
N ILE A 36 6.84 -56.27 -25.63
CA ILE A 36 7.45 -55.02 -26.11
C ILE A 36 6.39 -54.02 -26.54
N ASN A 37 5.35 -54.46 -27.26
CA ASN A 37 4.23 -53.59 -27.64
C ASN A 37 3.51 -53.02 -26.40
N LEU A 38 3.21 -53.87 -25.40
CA LEU A 38 2.60 -53.41 -24.14
C LEU A 38 3.47 -52.39 -23.41
N LYS A 39 4.79 -52.60 -23.36
CA LYS A 39 5.72 -51.65 -22.73
C LYS A 39 5.82 -50.34 -23.51
N LYS A 40 5.73 -50.39 -24.84
CA LYS A 40 5.70 -49.21 -25.72
C LYS A 40 4.45 -48.36 -25.47
N GLU A 41 3.28 -48.98 -25.36
CA GLU A 41 2.03 -48.28 -25.05
C GLU A 41 2.08 -47.63 -23.66
N LEU A 42 2.57 -48.36 -22.65
CA LEU A 42 2.76 -47.82 -21.31
C LEU A 42 3.69 -46.60 -21.33
N LEU A 43 4.79 -46.68 -22.07
CA LEU A 43 5.77 -45.60 -22.17
C LEU A 43 5.23 -44.36 -22.89
N ASN A 44 4.38 -44.55 -23.91
CA ASN A 44 3.67 -43.46 -24.56
C ASN A 44 2.69 -42.78 -23.59
N GLY A 45 1.97 -43.56 -22.78
CA GLY A 45 1.09 -43.04 -21.73
C GLY A 45 1.84 -42.21 -20.69
N VAL A 46 3.02 -42.67 -20.25
CA VAL A 46 3.91 -41.90 -19.37
C VAL A 46 4.32 -40.57 -20.02
N GLY A 47 4.62 -40.57 -21.32
CA GLY A 47 4.92 -39.34 -22.07
C GLY A 47 3.80 -38.33 -22.07
N GLY A 48 2.57 -38.78 -22.36
CA GLY A 48 1.39 -37.92 -22.33
C GLY A 48 1.21 -37.26 -20.97
N ARG A 49 1.36 -38.05 -19.89
CA ARG A 49 1.29 -37.53 -18.51
C ARG A 49 2.40 -36.55 -18.17
N ILE A 50 3.63 -36.78 -18.64
CA ILE A 50 4.75 -35.84 -18.43
C ILE A 50 4.43 -34.49 -19.08
N THR A 51 3.96 -34.51 -20.34
CA THR A 51 3.59 -33.27 -21.06
C THR A 51 2.44 -32.54 -20.37
N GLU A 52 1.40 -33.27 -19.94
CA GLU A 52 0.26 -32.70 -19.22
C GLU A 52 0.69 -32.04 -17.91
N ILE A 53 1.47 -32.74 -17.08
CA ILE A 53 1.93 -32.19 -15.80
C ILE A 53 2.87 -31.00 -16.05
N SER A 54 3.74 -31.05 -17.07
CA SER A 54 4.61 -29.92 -17.42
C SER A 54 3.79 -28.68 -17.75
N SER A 55 2.75 -28.81 -18.57
CA SER A 55 1.86 -27.69 -18.91
C SER A 55 1.16 -27.12 -17.67
N ASN A 56 0.73 -27.98 -16.75
CA ASN A 56 0.09 -27.55 -15.51
C ASN A 56 1.07 -26.80 -14.59
N VAL A 57 2.33 -27.27 -14.51
CA VAL A 57 3.39 -26.61 -13.73
C VAL A 57 3.72 -25.24 -14.31
N ASP A 58 3.79 -25.12 -15.63
CA ASP A 58 4.05 -23.84 -16.29
C ASP A 58 2.88 -22.85 -16.10
N GLY A 59 1.63 -23.34 -16.13
CA GLY A 59 0.45 -22.56 -15.78
C GLY A 59 0.48 -22.05 -14.33
N ALA A 60 0.80 -22.95 -13.38
CA ALA A 60 0.93 -22.59 -11.97
C ALA A 60 2.02 -21.52 -11.75
N ASP A 61 3.16 -21.60 -12.45
CA ASP A 61 4.22 -20.59 -12.35
C ASP A 61 3.79 -19.21 -12.86
N LEU A 62 2.97 -19.15 -13.91
CA LEU A 62 2.40 -17.89 -14.42
C LEU A 62 1.43 -17.27 -13.42
N GLU A 63 0.52 -18.06 -12.86
CA GLU A 63 -0.43 -17.62 -11.85
C GLU A 63 0.30 -17.11 -10.60
N LEU A 64 1.34 -17.82 -10.18
CA LEU A 64 2.16 -17.46 -9.04
C LEU A 64 2.88 -16.12 -9.23
N LYS A 65 3.39 -15.88 -10.44
CA LYS A 65 4.01 -14.60 -10.79
C LYS A 65 2.99 -13.46 -10.71
N SER A 66 1.78 -13.65 -11.25
CA SER A 66 0.71 -12.65 -11.16
C SER A 66 0.35 -12.34 -9.70
N LEU A 67 0.21 -13.38 -8.87
CA LEU A 67 -0.13 -13.24 -7.46
C LEU A 67 0.94 -12.43 -6.69
N ILE A 68 2.22 -12.68 -6.94
CA ILE A 68 3.32 -11.93 -6.32
C ILE A 68 3.26 -10.45 -6.74
N GLU A 69 3.06 -10.16 -8.03
CA GLU A 69 2.94 -8.78 -8.53
C GLU A 69 1.74 -8.05 -7.92
N GLU A 70 0.62 -8.73 -7.70
CA GLU A 70 -0.56 -8.17 -7.04
C GLU A 70 -0.32 -7.90 -5.55
N ALA A 71 0.36 -8.82 -4.86
CA ALA A 71 0.72 -8.66 -3.46
C ALA A 71 1.68 -7.48 -3.24
N ASP A 72 2.65 -7.28 -4.13
CA ASP A 72 3.58 -6.15 -4.09
C ASP A 72 2.83 -4.81 -4.27
N LYS A 73 1.95 -4.74 -5.27
CA LYS A 73 1.11 -3.54 -5.50
C LYS A 73 0.19 -3.23 -4.32
N LEU A 74 -0.36 -4.26 -3.67
CA LEU A 74 -1.21 -4.09 -2.50
C LEU A 74 -0.40 -3.55 -1.31
N THR A 75 0.84 -4.03 -1.14
CA THR A 75 1.76 -3.56 -0.12
C THR A 75 2.12 -2.08 -0.32
N GLU A 76 2.45 -1.69 -1.55
CA GLU A 76 2.75 -0.29 -1.91
C GLU A 76 1.56 0.64 -1.62
N LYS A 77 0.35 0.26 -2.06
CA LYS A 77 -0.87 1.03 -1.79
C LYS A 77 -1.16 1.18 -0.30
N THR A 78 -0.91 0.12 0.47
CA THR A 78 -1.11 0.14 1.92
C THR A 78 -0.13 1.09 2.60
N GLN A 79 1.14 1.08 2.19
CA GLN A 79 2.15 1.98 2.73
C GLN A 79 1.80 3.44 2.45
N ALA A 80 1.42 3.77 1.20
CA ALA A 80 0.97 5.11 0.84
C ALA A 80 -0.26 5.54 1.67
N PHE A 81 -1.20 4.62 1.94
CA PHE A 81 -2.34 4.89 2.79
C PHE A 81 -1.93 5.20 4.25
N GLN A 82 -0.97 4.46 4.81
CA GLN A 82 -0.45 4.69 6.16
C GLN A 82 0.26 6.06 6.29
N GLU A 83 1.01 6.47 5.26
CA GLU A 83 1.66 7.79 5.20
C GLU A 83 0.62 8.91 5.19
N ASN A 84 -0.40 8.80 4.35
CA ASN A 84 -1.50 9.76 4.28
C ASN A 84 -2.26 9.87 5.62
N ALA A 85 -2.52 8.74 6.27
CA ALA A 85 -3.16 8.72 7.60
C ALA A 85 -2.31 9.44 8.66
N THR A 86 -0.98 9.33 8.57
CA THR A 86 -0.05 10.00 9.48
C THR A 86 -0.05 11.52 9.25
N LEU A 87 -0.06 11.97 7.99
CA LEU A 87 -0.15 13.38 7.64
C LEU A 87 -1.44 14.02 8.17
N LEU A 88 -2.57 13.32 8.04
CA LEU A 88 -3.85 13.82 8.53
C LEU A 88 -3.84 13.99 10.06
N ARG A 89 -3.21 13.06 10.79
CA ARG A 89 -3.06 13.15 12.25
C ARG A 89 -2.19 14.34 12.68
N VAL A 90 -1.17 14.70 11.90
CA VAL A 90 -0.33 15.88 12.19
C VAL A 90 -1.14 17.17 12.00
N ALA A 91 -1.94 17.24 10.93
CA ALA A 91 -2.82 18.39 10.68
C ALA A 91 -3.85 18.58 11.80
N ASP A 92 -4.41 17.48 12.32
CA ASP A 92 -5.34 17.50 13.45
C ASP A 92 -4.71 18.06 14.74
N VAL A 93 -3.51 17.59 15.10
CA VAL A 93 -2.78 18.12 16.28
C VAL A 93 -2.48 19.61 16.13
N GLN A 94 -2.14 20.07 14.92
CA GLN A 94 -1.93 21.49 14.66
C GLN A 94 -3.22 22.30 14.82
N LEU A 95 -4.37 21.75 14.44
CA LEU A 95 -5.68 22.39 14.61
C LEU A 95 -6.11 22.46 16.07
N ALA A 96 -5.97 21.36 16.83
CA ALA A 96 -6.25 21.36 18.27
C ALA A 96 -5.40 22.41 19.00
N ASN A 97 -4.16 22.63 18.57
CA ASN A 97 -3.32 23.70 19.11
C ASN A 97 -3.95 25.10 18.85
N PHE A 98 -4.54 25.35 17.68
CA PHE A 98 -5.24 26.62 17.42
C PHE A 98 -6.46 26.83 18.34
N GLU A 99 -7.23 25.78 18.63
CA GLU A 99 -8.34 25.87 19.58
C GLU A 99 -7.89 26.26 20.99
N THR A 100 -6.71 25.79 21.42
CA THR A 100 -6.13 26.19 22.72
C THR A 100 -5.54 27.60 22.71
N VAL A 101 -5.03 28.06 21.57
CA VAL A 101 -4.39 29.38 21.44
C VAL A 101 -5.42 30.51 21.33
N LEU A 102 -6.61 30.25 20.77
CA LEU A 102 -7.65 31.28 20.60
C LEU A 102 -8.11 31.93 21.93
N PRO A 103 -8.45 31.17 23.00
CA PRO A 103 -8.72 31.70 24.34
C PRO A 103 -7.58 32.55 24.91
N ILE A 104 -6.34 32.06 24.77
CA ILE A 104 -5.14 32.73 25.25
C ILE A 104 -4.94 34.06 24.52
N LEU A 105 -5.12 34.08 23.20
CA LEU A 105 -5.03 35.27 22.40
C LEU A 105 -6.12 36.28 22.76
N ASN A 106 -7.37 35.84 23.01
CA ASN A 106 -8.42 36.73 23.46
C ASN A 106 -8.10 37.35 24.83
N ARG A 107 -7.46 36.58 25.73
CA ARG A 107 -6.98 37.11 27.00
C ARG A 107 -5.90 38.15 26.81
N ASP A 108 -4.90 37.86 26.00
CA ASP A 108 -3.75 38.75 25.83
C ASP A 108 -4.15 40.05 25.12
N VAL A 109 -5.12 40.00 24.19
CA VAL A 109 -5.60 41.19 23.46
C VAL A 109 -6.74 41.92 24.18
N CYS A 110 -7.82 41.21 24.52
CA CYS A 110 -9.04 41.79 25.07
C CYS A 110 -9.14 41.72 26.60
N GLY A 111 -8.36 40.85 27.26
CA GLY A 111 -8.27 40.77 28.72
C GLY A 111 -9.06 39.64 29.37
N ALA A 112 -9.70 38.75 28.60
CA ALA A 112 -10.43 37.58 29.10
C ALA A 112 -10.22 36.33 28.22
N GLU A 113 -10.16 35.14 28.85
CA GLU A 113 -9.91 33.86 28.15
C GLU A 113 -11.12 33.30 27.40
N SER A 114 -12.34 33.76 27.68
CA SER A 114 -13.54 33.26 27.03
C SER A 114 -13.60 33.67 25.56
N ALA A 115 -13.65 32.67 24.67
CA ALA A 115 -13.84 32.83 23.23
C ALA A 115 -15.20 32.24 22.80
N PRO A 116 -15.86 32.75 21.73
CA PRO A 116 -15.42 33.84 20.87
C PRO A 116 -15.67 35.24 21.46
N CYS A 117 -16.58 35.38 22.44
CA CYS A 117 -16.90 36.66 23.09
C CYS A 117 -16.98 36.50 24.61
N ASP A 118 -16.20 37.28 25.35
CA ASP A 118 -16.42 37.50 26.78
C ASP A 118 -17.56 38.49 27.01
N GLN A 119 -18.28 38.34 28.11
CA GLN A 119 -19.41 39.21 28.43
C GLN A 119 -18.98 40.62 28.87
N LEU A 120 -17.78 40.77 29.44
CA LEU A 120 -17.29 42.03 30.00
C LEU A 120 -16.17 42.66 29.18
N CYS A 121 -15.32 41.81 28.62
CA CYS A 121 -14.13 42.16 27.85
C CYS A 121 -14.31 41.92 26.36
N GLY A 122 -15.46 41.38 25.95
CA GLY A 122 -15.78 41.17 24.55
C GLY A 122 -14.83 40.20 23.87
N GLY A 123 -14.57 40.45 22.60
CA GLY A 123 -13.74 39.58 21.79
C GLY A 123 -13.73 40.01 20.32
N PRO A 124 -13.12 39.21 19.44
CA PRO A 124 -13.01 39.57 18.04
C PRO A 124 -14.36 39.60 17.30
N GLY A 125 -14.61 40.67 16.54
CA GLY A 125 -15.57 40.70 15.44
C GLY A 125 -16.98 40.99 15.92
N ALA A 126 -17.84 39.98 15.88
CA ALA A 126 -19.26 40.08 16.21
C ALA A 126 -19.56 40.39 17.69
N CYS A 127 -18.54 40.35 18.57
CA CYS A 127 -18.69 40.69 19.99
C CYS A 127 -18.99 42.18 20.21
N GLY A 128 -18.80 43.03 19.20
CA GLY A 128 -19.14 44.46 19.24
C GLY A 128 -18.18 45.33 20.06
N HIS A 129 -17.35 44.75 20.93
CA HIS A 129 -16.24 45.41 21.60
C HIS A 129 -15.13 44.42 21.98
N CYS A 130 -13.95 44.94 22.30
CA CYS A 130 -12.82 44.20 22.85
C CYS A 130 -12.14 45.07 23.91
N GLY A 131 -11.91 44.53 25.10
CA GLY A 131 -11.43 45.26 26.26
C GLY A 131 -12.51 46.10 26.96
N GLY A 132 -12.08 46.87 27.95
CA GLY A 132 -12.94 47.64 28.84
C GLY A 132 -12.17 48.05 30.10
N ARG A 133 -12.69 48.98 30.91
CA ARG A 133 -11.98 49.45 32.12
C ARG A 133 -11.63 48.32 33.08
N SER A 134 -12.45 47.27 33.11
CA SER A 134 -12.28 46.10 33.94
C SER A 134 -11.33 45.04 33.36
N CYS A 135 -10.86 45.21 32.13
CA CYS A 135 -10.09 44.22 31.37
C CYS A 135 -8.61 44.61 31.33
N LEU A 136 -8.01 44.75 32.51
CA LEU A 136 -6.67 45.34 32.72
C LEU A 136 -5.53 44.52 32.08
N SER A 137 -5.77 43.22 31.89
CA SER A 137 -4.79 42.28 31.35
C SER A 137 -4.61 42.37 29.84
N GLY A 138 -5.59 42.95 29.11
CA GLY A 138 -5.58 43.00 27.66
C GLY A 138 -4.74 44.15 27.11
N SER A 139 -3.91 43.87 26.10
CA SER A 139 -3.09 44.89 25.44
C SER A 139 -3.94 46.02 24.83
N ALA A 140 -5.18 45.75 24.40
CA ALA A 140 -6.09 46.79 23.92
C ALA A 140 -6.40 47.85 25.00
N ASN A 141 -6.57 47.41 26.25
CA ASN A 141 -6.86 48.32 27.35
C ASN A 141 -5.61 49.08 27.83
N GLN A 142 -4.42 48.45 27.75
CA GLN A 142 -3.15 49.12 28.03
C GLN A 142 -2.90 50.26 27.05
N THR A 143 -3.05 50.00 25.74
CA THR A 143 -2.94 51.04 24.71
C THR A 143 -3.93 52.17 24.94
N ARG A 144 -5.18 51.85 25.31
CA ARG A 144 -6.19 52.87 25.64
C ARG A 144 -5.79 53.71 26.85
N ALA A 145 -5.28 53.09 27.91
CA ALA A 145 -4.82 53.81 29.10
C ALA A 145 -3.66 54.77 28.77
N SER A 146 -2.70 54.35 27.94
CA SER A 146 -1.62 55.22 27.48
C SER A 146 -2.13 56.38 26.62
N LEU A 147 -3.15 56.16 25.78
CA LEU A 147 -3.78 57.24 25.01
C LEU A 147 -4.53 58.22 25.91
N GLU A 148 -5.26 57.75 26.91
CA GLU A 148 -5.93 58.60 27.90
C GLU A 148 -4.90 59.44 28.68
N GLU A 149 -3.77 58.85 29.08
CA GLU A 149 -2.67 59.57 29.74
C GLU A 149 -2.07 60.66 28.84
N ILE A 150 -1.79 60.35 27.57
CA ILE A 150 -1.30 61.34 26.61
C ILE A 150 -2.31 62.46 26.40
N LEU A 151 -3.60 62.13 26.31
CA LEU A 151 -4.67 63.13 26.17
C LEU A 151 -4.78 64.03 27.39
N ASP A 152 -4.62 63.49 28.59
CA ASP A 152 -4.66 64.29 29.81
C ASP A 152 -3.40 65.15 29.97
N GLN A 153 -2.22 64.65 29.58
CA GLN A 153 -1.01 65.46 29.46
C GLN A 153 -1.18 66.59 28.42
N MET A 154 -1.85 66.32 27.29
CA MET A 154 -2.17 67.34 26.30
C MET A 154 -3.17 68.37 26.86
N LYS A 155 -4.22 67.96 27.57
CA LYS A 155 -5.17 68.89 28.20
C LYS A 155 -4.49 69.76 29.25
N GLU A 156 -3.67 69.17 30.12
CA GLU A 156 -2.90 69.92 31.11
C GLU A 156 -1.94 70.91 30.44
N PHE A 157 -1.31 70.51 29.33
CA PHE A 157 -0.50 71.39 28.50
C PHE A 157 -1.33 72.54 27.87
N ILE A 158 -2.56 72.27 27.41
CA ILE A 158 -3.47 73.27 26.84
C ILE A 158 -3.95 74.26 27.90
N ASP A 159 -4.38 73.77 29.07
CA ASP A 159 -4.87 74.60 30.16
C ASP A 159 -3.75 75.45 30.79
N SER A 160 -2.51 74.98 30.71
CA SER A 160 -1.32 75.71 31.17
C SER A 160 -0.66 76.61 30.11
N SER A 161 -0.98 76.44 28.82
CA SER A 161 -0.31 77.15 27.72
C SER A 161 -1.27 78.00 26.88
N GLN A 162 -1.12 79.32 26.99
CA GLN A 162 -1.93 80.34 26.32
C GLN A 162 -1.75 80.45 24.78
N ARG A 163 -1.40 79.39 24.06
CA ARG A 163 -1.16 79.41 22.60
C ARG A 163 -1.42 78.07 21.91
N SER A 164 -2.68 77.77 21.61
CA SER A 164 -3.17 77.01 20.43
C SER A 164 -4.71 77.07 20.44
N SER A 165 -5.38 77.07 19.28
CA SER A 165 -6.85 77.17 19.26
C SER A 165 -7.48 75.89 19.87
N PRO A 166 -8.29 76.00 20.94
CA PRO A 166 -8.89 74.85 21.62
C PRO A 166 -9.63 73.89 20.68
N GLU A 167 -10.27 74.43 19.62
CA GLU A 167 -11.02 73.66 18.63
C GLU A 167 -10.17 72.69 17.80
N GLN A 168 -8.96 73.08 17.39
CA GLN A 168 -8.11 72.25 16.54
C GLN A 168 -7.54 71.05 17.30
N ILE A 169 -7.24 71.23 18.59
CA ILE A 169 -6.73 70.15 19.43
C ILE A 169 -7.86 69.21 19.86
N ARG A 170 -9.07 69.73 20.10
CA ARG A 170 -10.25 68.90 20.34
C ARG A 170 -10.59 68.02 19.14
N ALA A 171 -10.47 68.57 17.92
CA ALA A 171 -10.64 67.81 16.69
C ALA A 171 -9.57 66.73 16.51
N LEU A 172 -8.30 67.03 16.81
CA LEU A 172 -7.20 66.05 16.75
C LEU A 172 -7.33 64.96 17.83
N ALA A 173 -7.80 65.30 19.04
CA ALA A 173 -8.09 64.34 20.08
C ALA A 173 -9.27 63.41 19.69
N GLU A 174 -10.34 63.95 19.11
CA GLU A 174 -11.44 63.15 18.54
C GLU A 174 -10.94 62.27 17.38
N GLU A 175 -10.02 62.76 16.55
CA GLU A 175 -9.40 62.01 15.45
C GLU A 175 -8.48 60.87 15.94
N ILE A 176 -7.70 61.09 17.00
CA ILE A 176 -6.89 60.05 17.67
C ILE A 176 -7.78 59.02 18.38
N THR A 177 -8.91 59.45 18.94
CA THR A 177 -9.92 58.56 19.54
C THR A 177 -10.61 57.70 18.47
N MET A 178 -10.73 58.22 17.24
CA MET A 178 -11.22 57.51 16.05
C MET A 178 -10.13 56.73 15.29
N ALA A 179 -8.85 56.97 15.58
CA ALA A 179 -7.73 56.27 14.98
C ALA A 179 -7.68 54.84 15.54
N LYS A 180 -8.16 53.90 14.72
CA LYS A 180 -8.34 52.50 15.06
C LYS A 180 -7.03 51.82 15.48
N ILE A 181 -7.07 51.27 16.69
CA ILE A 181 -6.17 50.23 17.16
C ILE A 181 -6.26 49.03 16.19
N SER A 182 -5.11 48.40 15.96
CA SER A 182 -4.84 47.21 15.14
C SER A 182 -6.08 46.36 14.80
N LEU A 183 -6.53 46.45 13.54
CA LEU A 183 -7.67 45.79 12.88
C LEU A 183 -9.03 46.51 13.00
N THR A 184 -9.62 46.81 11.83
CA THR A 184 -10.97 47.38 11.73
C THR A 184 -12.06 46.33 12.06
N PRO A 185 -13.25 46.73 12.55
CA PRO A 185 -14.34 45.79 12.85
C PRO A 185 -14.68 44.82 11.70
N ALA A 186 -14.62 45.30 10.45
CA ALA A 186 -14.79 44.48 9.26
C ALA A 186 -13.69 43.42 9.09
N GLN A 187 -12.42 43.75 9.38
CA GLN A 187 -11.33 42.78 9.35
C GLN A 187 -11.46 41.73 10.46
N ILE A 188 -12.02 42.10 11.61
CA ILE A 188 -12.22 41.15 12.70
C ILE A 188 -13.45 40.25 12.43
N GLU A 189 -14.52 40.78 11.82
CA GLU A 189 -15.65 39.99 11.36
C GLU A 189 -15.24 38.99 10.27
N GLU A 190 -14.43 39.44 9.30
CA GLU A 190 -13.82 38.58 8.28
C GLU A 190 -12.98 37.47 8.91
N LEU A 191 -12.11 37.81 9.87
CA LEU A 191 -11.31 36.82 10.60
C LEU A 191 -12.18 35.85 11.40
N SER A 192 -13.23 36.32 12.07
CA SER A 192 -14.17 35.47 12.83
C SER A 192 -14.94 34.53 11.91
N ASN A 193 -15.32 34.96 10.72
CA ASN A 193 -15.94 34.11 9.72
C ASN A 193 -14.97 33.06 9.17
N GLN A 194 -13.71 33.44 8.91
CA GLN A 194 -12.66 32.50 8.51
C GLN A 194 -12.36 31.47 9.62
N VAL A 195 -12.38 31.88 10.90
CA VAL A 195 -12.23 30.97 12.04
C VAL A 195 -13.43 30.03 12.12
N ARG A 196 -14.67 30.52 12.01
CA ARG A 196 -15.89 29.69 12.04
C ARG A 196 -15.94 28.67 10.88
N GLU A 197 -15.53 29.07 9.68
CA GLU A 197 -15.42 28.16 8.54
C GLU A 197 -14.35 27.09 8.78
N ARG A 198 -13.19 27.48 9.34
CA ARG A 198 -12.15 26.53 9.75
C ARG A 198 -12.63 25.58 10.86
N LEU A 199 -13.40 26.05 11.84
CA LEU A 199 -14.00 25.23 12.90
C LEU A 199 -15.04 24.23 12.34
N LEU A 200 -15.84 24.62 11.34
CA LEU A 200 -16.74 23.67 10.66
C LEU A 200 -15.97 22.59 9.90
N ASN A 201 -14.79 22.92 9.36
CA ASN A 201 -13.89 21.93 8.79
C ASN A 201 -13.32 20.97 9.86
N ILE A 202 -13.24 21.35 11.15
CA ILE A 202 -12.77 20.48 12.24
C ILE A 202 -13.75 19.32 12.50
N ASN A 203 -15.06 19.59 12.54
CA ASN A 203 -16.05 18.51 12.68
C ASN A 203 -15.96 17.47 11.55
N ASN A 204 -15.59 17.91 10.34
CA ASN A 204 -15.35 17.02 9.23
C ASN A 204 -14.04 16.23 9.40
N ILE A 205 -13.01 16.84 9.99
CA ILE A 205 -11.71 16.19 10.26
C ILE A 205 -11.86 15.04 11.25
N ASP A 206 -12.66 15.17 12.31
CA ASP A 206 -12.91 14.08 13.25
C ASP A 206 -13.53 12.83 12.58
N ILE A 207 -14.51 13.05 11.71
CA ILE A 207 -15.14 11.98 10.93
C ILE A 207 -14.10 11.35 10.00
N ILE A 208 -13.37 12.17 9.25
CA ILE A 208 -12.33 11.70 8.32
C ILE A 208 -11.23 10.94 9.08
N LEU A 209 -10.81 11.38 10.26
CA LEU A 209 -9.80 10.71 11.08
C LEU A 209 -10.30 9.36 11.61
N ASN A 210 -11.56 9.28 12.02
CA ASN A 210 -12.13 8.02 12.49
C ASN A 210 -12.29 7.02 11.34
N GLU A 211 -12.79 7.46 10.19
CA GLU A 211 -12.83 6.66 8.96
C GLU A 211 -11.42 6.24 8.52
N THR A 212 -10.45 7.15 8.55
CA THR A 212 -9.04 6.89 8.23
C THR A 212 -8.43 5.88 9.19
N ARG A 213 -8.76 5.94 10.49
CA ARG A 213 -8.29 4.97 11.50
C ARG A 213 -8.85 3.58 11.24
N GLY A 214 -10.15 3.47 10.97
CA GLY A 214 -10.78 2.20 10.57
C GLY A 214 -10.15 1.63 9.30
N ASN A 215 -10.00 2.47 8.27
CA ASN A 215 -9.35 2.10 7.01
C ASN A 215 -7.87 1.72 7.21
N LYS A 216 -7.16 2.32 8.16
CA LYS A 216 -5.77 1.97 8.49
C LYS A 216 -5.67 0.56 9.04
N THR A 217 -6.57 0.18 9.96
CA THR A 217 -6.61 -1.19 10.50
C THR A 217 -6.90 -2.22 9.40
N ILE A 218 -7.81 -1.89 8.47
CA ILE A 218 -8.08 -2.73 7.30
C ILE A 218 -6.83 -2.84 6.43
N ALA A 219 -6.16 -1.72 6.17
CA ALA A 219 -4.95 -1.70 5.36
C ALA A 219 -3.82 -2.54 5.98
N GLU A 220 -3.55 -2.42 7.28
CA GLU A 220 -2.59 -3.26 8.00
C GLU A 220 -2.93 -4.76 7.92
N ALA A 221 -4.21 -5.11 8.03
CA ALA A 221 -4.66 -6.49 7.86
C ALA A 221 -4.44 -6.99 6.42
N LEU A 222 -4.72 -6.15 5.42
CA LEU A 222 -4.48 -6.46 4.01
C LEU A 222 -2.99 -6.62 3.71
N GLN A 223 -2.13 -5.77 4.25
CA GLN A 223 -0.67 -5.90 4.13
C GLN A 223 -0.18 -7.22 4.70
N LYS A 224 -0.58 -7.57 5.93
CA LYS A 224 -0.20 -8.85 6.54
C LYS A 224 -0.70 -10.04 5.72
N SER A 225 -1.89 -9.93 5.14
CA SER A 225 -2.43 -10.95 4.24
C SER A 225 -1.62 -11.07 2.96
N ALA A 226 -1.20 -9.93 2.37
CA ALA A 226 -0.35 -9.89 1.18
C ALA A 226 1.02 -10.52 1.44
N GLU A 227 1.66 -10.18 2.55
CA GLU A 227 2.94 -10.77 2.97
C GLU A 227 2.85 -12.29 3.15
N LEU A 228 1.78 -12.77 3.80
CA LEU A 228 1.52 -14.19 3.94
C LEU A 228 1.30 -14.88 2.59
N ALA A 229 0.55 -14.25 1.69
CA ALA A 229 0.32 -14.76 0.34
C ALA A 229 1.64 -14.85 -0.44
N SER A 230 2.51 -13.83 -0.37
CA SER A 230 3.83 -13.83 -0.99
C SER A 230 4.75 -14.91 -0.43
N MET A 231 4.75 -15.14 0.89
CA MET A 231 5.52 -16.25 1.49
C MET A 231 5.05 -17.61 1.00
N ARG A 232 3.73 -17.85 0.98
CA ARG A 232 3.15 -19.09 0.45
C ARG A 232 3.46 -19.26 -1.04
N ALA A 233 3.42 -18.16 -1.79
CA ALA A 233 3.76 -18.18 -3.20
C ALA A 233 5.22 -18.60 -3.41
N ALA A 234 6.15 -18.09 -2.60
CA ALA A 234 7.56 -18.50 -2.67
C ALA A 234 7.75 -20.00 -2.36
N GLU A 235 7.01 -20.56 -1.41
CA GLU A 235 7.04 -21.99 -1.09
C GLU A 235 6.52 -22.86 -2.24
N ILE A 236 5.41 -22.45 -2.86
CA ILE A 236 4.87 -23.11 -4.05
C ILE A 236 5.88 -23.07 -5.19
N LYS A 237 6.56 -21.93 -5.39
CA LYS A 237 7.60 -21.78 -6.43
C LYS A 237 8.76 -22.76 -6.26
N ASN A 238 9.18 -23.01 -5.02
CA ASN A 238 10.21 -23.99 -4.74
C ASN A 238 9.72 -25.40 -5.11
N THR A 239 8.46 -25.68 -4.80
CA THR A 239 7.83 -26.96 -5.16
C THR A 239 7.72 -27.13 -6.67
N THR A 240 7.28 -26.12 -7.41
CA THR A 240 7.18 -26.18 -8.89
C THR A 240 8.55 -26.38 -9.53
N THR A 241 9.60 -25.76 -8.98
CA THR A 241 10.99 -26.00 -9.40
C THR A 241 11.39 -27.47 -9.24
N VAL A 242 11.14 -28.05 -8.06
CA VAL A 242 11.46 -29.47 -7.80
C VAL A 242 10.68 -30.41 -8.73
N VAL A 243 9.39 -30.11 -8.96
CA VAL A 243 8.55 -30.90 -9.88
C VAL A 243 9.07 -30.80 -11.30
N ARG A 244 9.44 -29.61 -11.77
CA ARG A 244 10.01 -29.41 -13.12
C ARG A 244 11.29 -30.22 -13.33
N GLU A 245 12.21 -30.22 -12.37
CA GLU A 245 13.41 -31.05 -12.44
C GLU A 245 13.09 -32.55 -12.47
N ALA A 246 12.11 -32.99 -11.68
CA ALA A 246 11.67 -34.38 -11.68
C ALA A 246 11.05 -34.78 -13.02
N LEU A 247 10.24 -33.90 -13.64
CA LEU A 247 9.67 -34.11 -14.97
C LEU A 247 10.75 -34.16 -16.04
N GLN A 248 11.77 -33.31 -15.96
CA GLN A 248 12.90 -33.36 -16.89
C GLN A 248 13.63 -34.71 -16.81
N ARG A 249 13.94 -35.18 -15.59
CA ARG A 249 14.56 -36.50 -15.39
C ARG A 249 13.67 -37.63 -15.91
N ALA A 250 12.36 -37.56 -15.67
CA ALA A 250 11.41 -38.54 -16.17
C ALA A 250 11.35 -38.54 -17.70
N GLY A 251 11.39 -37.36 -18.34
CA GLY A 251 11.44 -37.22 -19.80
C GLY A 251 12.71 -37.83 -20.40
N THR A 252 13.88 -37.56 -19.82
CA THR A 252 15.14 -38.19 -20.27
C THR A 252 15.10 -39.72 -20.12
N ALA A 253 14.62 -40.23 -18.98
CA ALA A 253 14.47 -41.66 -18.77
C ALA A 253 13.47 -42.29 -19.75
N GLN A 254 12.40 -41.56 -20.10
CA GLN A 254 11.42 -42.00 -21.08
C GLN A 254 12.03 -42.14 -22.48
N GLU A 255 12.81 -41.15 -22.93
CA GLU A 255 13.47 -41.21 -24.24
C GLU A 255 14.48 -42.36 -24.32
N VAL A 256 15.29 -42.56 -23.28
CA VAL A 256 16.20 -43.72 -23.19
C VAL A 256 15.43 -45.05 -23.29
N ALA A 257 14.28 -45.16 -22.61
CA ALA A 257 13.45 -46.35 -22.69
C ALA A 257 12.82 -46.53 -24.08
N LYS A 258 12.44 -45.45 -24.79
CA LYS A 258 11.91 -45.52 -26.15
C LYS A 258 12.97 -46.04 -27.11
N ASP A 259 14.20 -45.55 -26.99
CA ASP A 259 15.33 -46.00 -27.81
C ASP A 259 15.65 -47.47 -27.56
N ALA A 260 15.68 -47.91 -26.29
CA ALA A 260 15.89 -49.30 -25.95
C ALA A 260 14.79 -50.22 -26.52
N ILE A 261 13.52 -49.81 -26.43
CA ILE A 261 12.37 -50.52 -27.02
C ILE A 261 12.49 -50.57 -28.55
N LYS A 262 12.88 -49.47 -29.19
CA LYS A 262 13.07 -49.40 -30.65
C LYS A 262 14.15 -50.38 -31.09
N ASN A 263 15.30 -50.40 -30.41
CA ASN A 263 16.39 -51.32 -30.69
C ASN A 263 15.98 -52.78 -30.50
N ALA A 264 15.29 -53.11 -29.39
CA ALA A 264 14.76 -54.45 -29.15
C ALA A 264 13.77 -54.89 -30.23
N THR A 265 12.88 -53.98 -30.67
CA THR A 265 11.93 -54.24 -31.76
C THR A 265 12.65 -54.54 -33.06
N GLN A 266 13.70 -53.79 -33.39
CA GLN A 266 14.50 -54.01 -34.59
C GLN A 266 15.20 -55.37 -34.55
N GLN A 267 15.87 -55.72 -33.45
CA GLN A 267 16.56 -57.01 -33.29
C GLN A 267 15.61 -58.20 -33.45
N ILE A 268 14.37 -58.09 -32.95
CA ILE A 268 13.34 -59.14 -33.06
C ILE A 268 12.72 -59.22 -34.46
N THR A 269 12.80 -58.16 -35.24
CA THR A 269 12.33 -58.16 -36.63
C THR A 269 13.39 -58.72 -37.57
N GLU A 270 14.66 -58.57 -37.22
CA GLU A 270 15.82 -59.06 -37.98
C GLU A 270 16.22 -60.51 -37.62
N ALA A 271 15.70 -61.07 -36.52
CA ALA A 271 15.88 -62.45 -36.07
C ALA A 271 14.83 -63.41 -36.64
#